data_AF-A0A6J0PG49-F1
#
_entry.id   AF-A0A6J0PG49-F1
#
_cell.length_a   1.000
_cell.length_b   1.000
_cell.length_c   1.000
_cell.angle_alpha   90.00
_cell.angle_beta   90.00
_cell.angle_gamma   90.00
#
_symmetry.space_group_name_H-M   'P 1'
#
loop_
_entity.id
_entity.type
_entity.pdbx_description
1 polymer ?
#
loop_
_entity_poly.entity_id
_entity_poly.type
_entity_poly.pdbx_seq_one_letter_code
_entity_poly.pdbx_strand_id
1 'polypeptide(L)'
;MLSCSMLGFRQRMISVMLPAAVFLAVYFLRRDVYDLHHAILGLLFSVLITGVITDALKDAVGRPRPDFYWRCFPDGKELYDKVTGKVICHGDRSLLKDGHKSFPSGHTSWSFAGLGFLALYLSGKIKAFDQRGHVAKLCIVFLPLLFASLIGISRVDDYRHHWQDVFAGGLLGIIMATFCYLQFYPAPYHTDGWGPYAYFQMLAESRASGSATNAANQQPEGSNNNRLPGAYHNNRTGANDLESGRL
;
A
#
# COMPACT_ATOMS: atom_id res chain seq x y z
N MET A 1 -29.37 -6.01 -16.06
CA MET A 1 -28.30 -6.63 -15.23
C MET A 1 -26.92 -6.66 -15.93
N LEU A 2 -26.79 -6.89 -17.24
CA LEU A 2 -25.48 -6.91 -17.93
C LEU A 2 -24.68 -5.58 -17.83
N SER A 3 -25.31 -4.40 -17.90
CA SER A 3 -24.59 -3.11 -17.79
C SER A 3 -23.90 -2.90 -16.44
N CYS A 4 -24.45 -3.42 -15.34
CA CYS A 4 -23.91 -3.19 -14.00
C CYS A 4 -22.71 -4.11 -13.69
N SER A 5 -22.74 -5.35 -14.15
CA SER A 5 -21.62 -6.30 -14.02
C SER A 5 -20.43 -5.91 -14.89
N MET A 6 -20.70 -5.43 -16.11
CA MET A 6 -19.67 -4.85 -17.00
C MET A 6 -19.04 -3.58 -16.40
N LEU A 7 -19.84 -2.74 -15.72
CA LEU A 7 -19.32 -1.58 -14.97
C LEU A 7 -18.42 -2.03 -13.80
N GLY A 8 -18.80 -3.07 -13.07
CA GLY A 8 -18.07 -3.53 -11.89
C GLY A 8 -16.68 -4.07 -12.19
N PHE A 9 -16.55 -4.89 -13.24
CA PHE A 9 -15.24 -5.37 -13.72
C PHE A 9 -14.40 -4.20 -14.23
N ARG A 10 -15.00 -3.30 -15.01
CA ARG A 10 -14.33 -2.10 -15.54
C ARG A 10 -13.81 -1.21 -14.41
N GLN A 11 -14.54 -1.03 -13.32
CA GLN A 11 -14.12 -0.21 -12.17
C GLN A 11 -12.89 -0.79 -11.46
N ARG A 12 -12.84 -2.11 -11.23
CA ARG A 12 -11.66 -2.77 -10.64
C ARG A 12 -10.43 -2.67 -11.54
N MET A 13 -10.62 -2.76 -12.85
CA MET A 13 -9.52 -2.55 -13.79
C MET A 13 -8.99 -1.13 -13.72
N ILE A 14 -9.85 -0.12 -13.62
CA ILE A 14 -9.43 1.28 -13.55
C ILE A 14 -8.57 1.53 -12.30
N SER A 15 -8.93 0.96 -11.13
CA SER A 15 -8.15 1.13 -9.90
C SER A 15 -6.74 0.54 -9.93
N VAL A 16 -6.41 -0.32 -10.90
CA VAL A 16 -5.07 -0.90 -11.08
C VAL A 16 -4.37 -0.27 -12.28
N MET A 17 -5.07 -0.17 -13.42
CA MET A 17 -4.50 0.33 -14.67
C MET A 17 -4.14 1.80 -14.61
N LEU A 18 -4.95 2.63 -13.94
CA LEU A 18 -4.67 4.06 -13.82
C LEU A 18 -3.39 4.31 -12.98
N PRO A 19 -3.23 3.75 -11.77
CA PRO A 19 -1.97 3.85 -11.04
C PRO A 19 -0.77 3.28 -11.81
N ALA A 20 -0.91 2.11 -12.45
CA ALA A 20 0.16 1.50 -13.22
C ALA A 20 0.61 2.41 -14.39
N ALA A 21 -0.33 3.03 -15.10
CA ALA A 21 -0.02 3.98 -16.17
C ALA A 21 0.75 5.21 -15.63
N VAL A 22 0.36 5.74 -14.47
CA VAL A 22 1.09 6.85 -13.82
C VAL A 22 2.51 6.42 -13.43
N PHE A 23 2.69 5.23 -12.86
CA PHE A 23 4.02 4.74 -12.50
C PHE A 23 4.91 4.53 -13.73
N LEU A 24 4.36 4.02 -14.82
CA LEU A 24 5.07 3.92 -16.09
C LEU A 24 5.46 5.30 -16.63
N ALA A 25 4.57 6.29 -16.56
CA ALA A 25 4.89 7.66 -16.95
C ALA A 25 6.05 8.24 -16.11
N VAL A 26 6.01 8.06 -14.78
CA VAL A 26 7.10 8.49 -13.89
C VAL A 26 8.40 7.74 -14.21
N TYR A 27 8.33 6.45 -14.53
CA TYR A 27 9.49 5.67 -14.99
C TYR A 27 10.08 6.25 -16.27
N PHE A 28 9.28 6.59 -17.28
CA PHE A 28 9.82 7.18 -18.51
C PHE A 28 10.49 8.53 -18.26
N LEU A 29 10.00 9.31 -17.29
CA LEU A 29 10.55 10.61 -16.92
C LEU A 29 11.82 10.52 -16.05
N ARG A 30 11.91 9.56 -15.13
CA ARG A 30 13.03 9.45 -14.16
C ARG A 30 14.01 8.32 -14.43
N ARG A 31 13.63 7.35 -15.28
CA ARG A 31 14.39 6.13 -15.60
C ARG A 31 14.83 5.33 -14.37
N ASP A 32 14.01 5.34 -13.32
CA ASP A 32 14.24 4.61 -12.08
C ASP A 32 13.45 3.29 -12.07
N VAL A 33 14.16 2.18 -12.33
CA VAL A 33 13.57 0.83 -12.37
C VAL A 33 13.18 0.35 -10.97
N TYR A 34 13.93 0.73 -9.94
CA TYR A 34 13.64 0.34 -8.56
C TYR A 34 12.31 0.93 -8.12
N ASP A 35 12.09 2.20 -8.44
CA ASP A 35 10.82 2.85 -8.15
C ASP A 35 9.63 2.19 -8.86
N LEU A 36 9.76 1.91 -10.17
CA LEU A 36 8.68 1.25 -10.91
C LEU A 36 8.36 -0.13 -10.32
N HIS A 37 9.40 -0.92 -10.03
CA HIS A 37 9.25 -2.26 -9.50
C HIS A 37 8.51 -2.26 -8.16
N HIS A 38 8.96 -1.42 -7.22
CA HIS A 38 8.36 -1.33 -5.88
C HIS A 38 6.96 -0.70 -5.92
N ALA A 39 6.71 0.26 -6.81
CA ALA A 39 5.37 0.83 -7.01
C ALA A 39 4.36 -0.20 -7.52
N ILE A 40 4.75 -1.03 -8.51
CA ILE A 40 3.88 -2.07 -9.05
C ILE A 40 3.66 -3.20 -8.03
N LEU A 41 4.71 -3.67 -7.35
CA LEU A 41 4.57 -4.67 -6.28
C LEU A 41 3.67 -4.16 -5.15
N GLY A 42 3.88 -2.93 -4.69
CA GLY A 42 3.06 -2.32 -3.65
C GLY A 42 1.59 -2.16 -4.04
N LEU A 43 1.33 -1.72 -5.27
CA LEU A 43 -0.03 -1.61 -5.82
C LEU A 43 -0.74 -2.97 -5.88
N LEU A 44 -0.08 -3.97 -6.47
CA LEU A 44 -0.66 -5.31 -6.60
C LEU A 44 -0.92 -5.91 -5.22
N PHE A 45 0.05 -5.81 -4.31
CA PHE A 45 -0.10 -6.33 -2.95
C PHE A 45 -1.25 -5.64 -2.22
N SER A 46 -1.33 -4.31 -2.27
CA SER A 46 -2.41 -3.52 -1.65
C SER A 46 -3.79 -3.92 -2.13
N VAL A 47 -3.96 -4.07 -3.45
CA VAL A 47 -5.25 -4.41 -4.04
C VAL A 47 -5.63 -5.87 -3.76
N LEU A 48 -4.68 -6.80 -3.86
CA LEU A 48 -4.92 -8.22 -3.60
C LEU A 48 -5.28 -8.49 -2.13
N ILE A 49 -4.50 -7.95 -1.18
CA ILE A 49 -4.78 -8.16 0.25
C ILE A 49 -6.13 -7.54 0.64
N THR A 50 -6.43 -6.34 0.11
CA THR A 50 -7.74 -5.71 0.32
C THR A 50 -8.87 -6.56 -0.24
N GLY A 51 -8.68 -7.17 -1.41
CA GLY A 51 -9.66 -8.05 -2.03
C GLY A 51 -9.97 -9.27 -1.19
N VAL A 52 -8.93 -9.98 -0.74
CA VAL A 52 -9.09 -11.16 0.13
C VAL A 52 -9.84 -10.79 1.42
N ILE A 53 -9.43 -9.72 2.10
CA ILE A 53 -10.07 -9.28 3.34
C ILE A 53 -11.52 -8.85 3.09
N THR A 54 -11.80 -8.12 2.02
CA THR A 54 -13.15 -7.67 1.70
C THR A 54 -14.08 -8.86 1.43
N ASP A 55 -13.63 -9.85 0.65
CA ASP A 55 -14.46 -11.02 0.33
C ASP A 55 -14.69 -11.89 1.58
N ALA A 56 -13.67 -12.06 2.42
CA ALA A 56 -13.82 -12.74 3.71
C ALA A 56 -14.85 -12.03 4.61
N LEU A 57 -14.79 -10.70 4.71
CA LEU A 57 -15.75 -9.92 5.51
C LEU A 57 -17.17 -9.99 4.94
N LYS A 58 -17.32 -10.02 3.61
CA LYS A 58 -18.63 -10.20 2.96
C LYS A 58 -19.29 -11.51 3.34
N ASP A 59 -18.52 -12.59 3.29
CA ASP A 59 -19.01 -13.92 3.62
C ASP A 59 -19.25 -14.10 5.13
N ALA A 60 -18.45 -13.44 5.98
CA ALA A 60 -18.60 -13.48 7.43
C ALA A 60 -19.81 -12.66 7.94
N VAL A 61 -20.03 -11.46 7.41
CA VAL A 61 -21.07 -10.55 7.91
C VAL A 61 -22.44 -10.89 7.33
N GLY A 62 -22.53 -11.29 6.06
CA GLY A 62 -23.79 -11.71 5.45
C GLY A 62 -24.88 -10.61 5.38
N ARG A 63 -24.51 -9.32 5.45
CA ARG A 63 -25.47 -8.21 5.46
C ARG A 63 -26.28 -8.15 4.15
N PRO A 64 -27.63 -8.14 4.21
CA PRO A 64 -28.47 -7.92 3.05
C PRO A 64 -28.25 -6.56 2.38
N ARG A 65 -28.28 -6.53 1.04
CA ARG A 65 -28.22 -5.30 0.23
C ARG A 65 -29.55 -4.53 0.26
N PRO A 66 -29.56 -3.22 -0.07
CA PRO A 66 -30.81 -2.45 -0.17
C PRO A 66 -31.82 -3.06 -1.16
N ASP A 67 -31.33 -3.67 -2.24
CA ASP A 67 -32.15 -4.34 -3.26
C ASP A 67 -32.55 -5.79 -2.89
N PHE A 68 -32.30 -6.24 -1.66
CA PHE A 68 -32.53 -7.64 -1.27
C PHE A 68 -34.00 -8.07 -1.37
N TYR A 69 -34.94 -7.18 -1.06
CA TYR A 69 -36.38 -7.48 -1.13
C TYR A 69 -36.79 -8.01 -2.51
N TRP A 70 -36.43 -7.29 -3.57
CA TRP A 70 -36.77 -7.64 -4.95
C TRP A 70 -36.04 -8.90 -5.46
N ARG A 71 -34.95 -9.29 -4.80
CA ARG A 71 -34.28 -10.57 -5.07
C ARG A 71 -35.01 -11.72 -4.39
N CYS A 72 -35.52 -11.51 -3.19
CA CYS A 72 -36.26 -12.51 -2.42
C CYS A 72 -37.63 -12.78 -3.04
N PHE A 73 -38.34 -11.71 -3.44
CA PHE A 73 -39.71 -11.73 -3.98
C PHE A 73 -39.76 -11.06 -5.36
N PRO A 74 -39.33 -11.75 -6.43
CA PRO A 74 -39.28 -11.16 -7.78
C PRO A 74 -40.67 -10.80 -8.35
N ASP A 75 -41.74 -11.40 -7.84
CA ASP A 75 -43.14 -11.13 -8.17
C ASP A 75 -43.84 -10.20 -7.16
N GLY A 76 -43.11 -9.71 -6.16
CA GLY A 76 -43.64 -8.85 -5.09
C GLY A 76 -44.62 -9.55 -4.13
N LYS A 77 -44.73 -10.88 -4.18
CA LYS A 77 -45.62 -11.63 -3.28
C LYS A 77 -44.82 -12.15 -2.10
N GLU A 78 -45.17 -11.69 -0.90
CA GLU A 78 -44.47 -12.11 0.30
C GLU A 78 -44.95 -13.49 0.76
N LEU A 79 -44.00 -14.37 1.07
CA LEU A 79 -44.27 -15.68 1.65
C LEU A 79 -43.59 -15.79 3.01
N TYR A 80 -44.37 -16.23 4.00
CA TYR A 80 -43.90 -16.45 5.36
C TYR A 80 -44.29 -17.85 5.81
N ASP A 81 -43.37 -18.48 6.54
CA ASP A 81 -43.64 -19.74 7.21
C ASP A 81 -44.65 -19.52 8.34
N LYS A 82 -45.75 -20.28 8.32
CA LYS A 82 -46.90 -20.07 9.22
C LYS A 82 -46.59 -20.41 10.69
N VAL A 83 -45.53 -21.17 10.95
CA VAL A 83 -45.18 -21.65 12.29
C VAL A 83 -44.05 -20.81 12.89
N THR A 84 -43.01 -20.55 12.09
CA THR A 84 -41.79 -19.87 12.53
C THR A 84 -41.79 -18.37 12.23
N GLY A 85 -42.73 -17.89 11.40
CA GLY A 85 -42.78 -16.49 10.95
C GLY A 85 -41.61 -16.09 10.04
N LYS A 86 -40.77 -17.04 9.62
CA LYS A 86 -39.59 -16.76 8.79
C LYS A 86 -39.99 -16.46 7.35
N VAL A 87 -39.24 -15.55 6.73
CA VAL A 87 -39.38 -15.21 5.32
C VAL A 87 -38.97 -16.39 4.44
N ILE A 88 -39.82 -16.73 3.46
CA ILE A 88 -39.55 -17.79 2.47
C ILE A 88 -39.31 -17.12 1.13
N CYS A 89 -38.04 -16.90 0.78
CA CYS A 89 -37.69 -16.35 -0.53
C CYS A 89 -37.80 -17.41 -1.63
N HIS A 90 -38.42 -17.04 -2.75
CA HIS A 90 -38.57 -17.87 -3.95
C HIS A 90 -37.88 -17.31 -5.19
N GLY A 91 -37.08 -16.26 -5.04
CA GLY A 91 -36.19 -15.81 -6.10
C GLY A 91 -34.99 -16.73 -6.36
N ASP A 92 -34.17 -16.35 -7.35
CA ASP A 92 -33.00 -17.14 -7.75
C ASP A 92 -31.93 -17.25 -6.65
N ARG A 93 -31.51 -18.49 -6.36
CA ARG A 93 -30.60 -18.78 -5.24
C ARG A 93 -29.25 -18.08 -5.37
N SER A 94 -28.73 -17.89 -6.59
CA SER A 94 -27.45 -17.22 -6.80
C SER A 94 -27.56 -15.72 -6.53
N LEU A 95 -28.67 -15.09 -6.94
CA LEU A 95 -28.96 -13.69 -6.67
C LEU A 95 -29.22 -13.43 -5.18
N LEU A 96 -29.90 -14.35 -4.49
CA LEU A 96 -30.10 -14.29 -3.03
C LEU A 96 -28.77 -14.36 -2.29
N LYS A 97 -27.85 -15.25 -2.71
CA LYS A 97 -26.53 -15.37 -2.10
C LYS A 97 -25.71 -14.10 -2.31
N ASP A 98 -25.69 -13.52 -3.51
CA ASP A 98 -25.07 -12.20 -3.75
C ASP A 98 -25.78 -11.08 -2.97
N GLY A 99 -27.08 -11.22 -2.75
CA GLY A 99 -27.91 -10.30 -1.97
C GLY A 99 -27.45 -10.15 -0.52
N HIS A 100 -26.81 -11.15 0.06
CA HIS A 100 -26.24 -11.12 1.42
C HIS A 100 -24.79 -10.60 1.48
N LYS A 101 -24.22 -10.17 0.35
CA LYS A 101 -22.82 -9.71 0.28
C LYS A 101 -22.72 -8.19 0.25
N SER A 102 -23.47 -7.48 1.10
CA SER A 102 -23.45 -6.00 1.12
C SER A 102 -22.21 -5.42 1.80
N PHE A 103 -21.89 -5.86 3.02
CA PHE A 103 -20.83 -5.24 3.83
C PHE A 103 -19.49 -5.98 3.72
N PRO A 104 -18.34 -5.27 3.61
CA PRO A 104 -18.19 -3.89 3.16
C PRO A 104 -18.31 -3.80 1.62
N SER A 105 -18.35 -2.59 1.07
CA SER A 105 -18.42 -2.38 -0.38
C SER A 105 -17.11 -2.73 -1.07
N GLY A 106 -17.08 -3.84 -1.81
CA GLY A 106 -15.88 -4.32 -2.52
C GLY A 106 -15.40 -3.41 -3.65
N HIS A 107 -16.31 -2.73 -4.36
CA HIS A 107 -15.89 -1.74 -5.37
C HIS A 107 -15.17 -0.56 -4.71
N THR A 108 -15.67 -0.15 -3.55
CA THR A 108 -15.09 0.97 -2.80
C THR A 108 -13.74 0.59 -2.22
N SER A 109 -13.64 -0.55 -1.54
CA SER A 109 -12.37 -0.97 -0.92
C SER A 109 -11.25 -1.16 -1.94
N TRP A 110 -11.52 -1.81 -3.08
CA TRP A 110 -10.55 -1.94 -4.17
C TRP A 110 -10.12 -0.60 -4.75
N SER A 111 -11.07 0.32 -4.95
CA SER A 111 -10.78 1.65 -5.49
C SER A 111 -9.91 2.47 -4.55
N PHE A 112 -10.23 2.48 -3.26
CA PHE A 112 -9.44 3.17 -2.25
C PHE A 112 -8.08 2.50 -1.99
N ALA A 113 -7.96 1.18 -2.14
CA ALA A 113 -6.67 0.51 -2.08
C ALA A 113 -5.73 0.95 -3.22
N GLY A 114 -6.19 0.85 -4.48
CA GLY A 114 -5.36 1.20 -5.64
C GLY A 114 -5.12 2.71 -5.79
N LEU A 115 -6.18 3.52 -5.75
CA LEU A 115 -6.09 4.97 -5.91
C LEU A 115 -5.57 5.67 -4.65
N GLY A 116 -5.80 5.10 -3.47
CA GLY A 116 -5.17 5.57 -2.24
C GLY A 116 -3.66 5.31 -2.23
N PHE A 117 -3.22 4.16 -2.72
CA PHE A 117 -1.79 3.90 -2.92
C PHE A 117 -1.18 4.91 -3.91
N LEU A 118 -1.89 5.19 -5.03
CA LEU A 118 -1.48 6.23 -5.96
C LEU A 118 -1.39 7.62 -5.32
N ALA A 119 -2.36 7.99 -4.48
CA ALA A 119 -2.35 9.27 -3.76
C ALA A 119 -1.13 9.39 -2.84
N LEU A 120 -0.80 8.34 -2.08
CA LEU A 120 0.38 8.29 -1.23
C LEU A 120 1.68 8.36 -2.05
N TYR A 121 1.75 7.61 -3.15
CA TYR A 121 2.88 7.65 -4.07
C TYR A 121 3.11 9.05 -4.64
N LEU A 122 2.06 9.70 -5.17
CA LEU A 122 2.16 11.06 -5.70
C LEU A 122 2.58 12.06 -4.62
N SER A 123 2.03 11.92 -3.40
CA SER A 123 2.38 12.76 -2.24
C SER A 123 3.88 12.76 -1.96
N GLY A 124 4.52 11.58 -1.96
CA GLY A 124 5.97 11.44 -1.81
C GLY A 124 6.74 12.05 -2.99
N LYS A 125 6.31 11.79 -4.24
CA LYS A 125 7.02 12.25 -5.45
C LYS A 125 7.03 13.76 -5.64
N ILE A 126 5.95 14.44 -5.30
CA ILE A 126 5.83 15.91 -5.40
C ILE A 126 6.21 16.64 -4.10
N LYS A 127 6.58 15.87 -3.06
CA LYS A 127 6.85 16.37 -1.70
C LYS A 127 5.72 17.28 -1.25
N ALA A 128 4.50 16.73 -1.19
CA ALA A 128 3.29 17.49 -0.86
C ALA A 128 3.35 18.14 0.53
N PHE A 129 4.07 17.50 1.46
CA PHE A 129 4.26 17.97 2.84
C PHE A 129 5.66 18.57 3.07
N ASP A 130 6.16 19.38 2.12
CA ASP A 130 7.47 20.05 2.20
C ASP A 130 7.51 21.31 3.09
N GLN A 131 6.48 21.51 3.93
CA GLN A 131 6.28 22.68 4.81
C GLN A 131 6.17 24.04 4.08
N ARG A 132 6.13 24.07 2.75
CA ARG A 132 6.02 25.32 1.96
C ARG A 132 4.59 25.77 1.68
N GLY A 133 3.59 24.95 2.00
CA GLY A 133 2.17 25.34 1.93
C GLY A 133 1.56 25.41 0.53
N HIS A 134 2.14 24.77 -0.49
CA HIS A 134 1.60 24.78 -1.85
C HIS A 134 0.33 23.93 -2.01
N VAL A 135 -0.84 24.57 -1.91
CA VAL A 135 -2.17 23.90 -1.96
C VAL A 135 -2.37 23.09 -3.25
N ALA A 136 -1.84 23.53 -4.39
CA ALA A 136 -1.95 22.82 -5.66
C ALA A 136 -1.42 21.37 -5.58
N LYS A 137 -0.40 21.10 -4.76
CA LYS A 137 0.11 19.74 -4.53
C LYS A 137 -0.93 18.84 -3.86
N LEU A 138 -1.68 19.40 -2.90
CA LEU A 138 -2.75 18.67 -2.23
C LEU A 138 -3.89 18.34 -3.19
N CYS A 139 -4.26 19.25 -4.10
CA CYS A 139 -5.27 18.97 -5.11
C CYS A 139 -4.89 17.75 -5.97
N ILE A 140 -3.62 17.62 -6.36
CA ILE A 140 -3.11 16.47 -7.12
C ILE A 140 -3.22 15.17 -6.29
N VAL A 141 -2.89 15.22 -4.99
CA VAL A 141 -2.96 14.06 -4.08
C VAL A 141 -4.41 13.63 -3.82
N PHE A 142 -5.34 14.59 -3.70
CA PHE A 142 -6.75 14.30 -3.44
C PHE A 142 -7.51 13.84 -4.68
N LEU A 143 -7.05 14.14 -5.89
CA LEU A 143 -7.75 13.77 -7.13
C LEU A 143 -7.99 12.24 -7.27
N PRO A 144 -7.01 11.36 -7.04
CA PRO A 144 -7.25 9.91 -7.01
C PRO A 144 -8.27 9.48 -5.94
N LEU A 145 -8.26 10.12 -4.76
CA LEU A 145 -9.19 9.83 -3.67
C LEU A 145 -10.62 10.29 -3.99
N LEU A 146 -10.76 11.43 -4.67
CA LEU A 146 -12.04 11.92 -5.18
C LEU A 146 -12.60 10.92 -6.20
N PHE A 147 -11.77 10.45 -7.13
CA PHE A 147 -12.19 9.46 -8.11
C PHE A 147 -12.61 8.13 -7.45
N ALA A 148 -11.88 7.66 -6.43
CA ALA A 148 -12.28 6.51 -5.62
C ALA A 148 -13.62 6.72 -4.91
N SER A 149 -13.85 7.92 -4.38
CA SER A 149 -15.11 8.31 -3.72
C SER A 149 -16.28 8.29 -4.69
N LEU A 150 -16.10 8.78 -5.93
CA LEU A 150 -17.13 8.75 -6.97
C LEU A 150 -17.52 7.30 -7.34
N ILE A 151 -16.57 6.37 -7.38
CA ILE A 151 -16.86 4.94 -7.56
C ILE A 151 -17.68 4.40 -6.38
N GLY A 152 -17.37 4.83 -5.15
CA GLY A 152 -18.14 4.48 -3.96
C GLY A 152 -19.57 5.01 -3.98
N ILE A 153 -19.75 6.29 -4.34
CA ILE A 153 -21.07 6.94 -4.45
C ILE A 153 -21.95 6.23 -5.47
N SER A 154 -21.38 5.83 -6.61
CA SER A 154 -22.12 5.09 -7.63
C SER A 154 -22.72 3.77 -7.11
N ARG A 155 -22.21 3.20 -6.01
CA ARG A 155 -22.76 1.99 -5.39
C ARG A 155 -23.95 2.25 -4.49
N VAL A 156 -24.05 3.46 -3.95
CA VAL A 156 -25.22 3.93 -3.22
C VAL A 156 -26.32 4.26 -4.22
N ASP A 157 -25.99 4.99 -5.29
CA ASP A 157 -26.93 5.38 -6.34
C ASP A 157 -27.57 4.16 -7.04
N ASP A 158 -26.80 3.08 -7.24
CA ASP A 158 -27.28 1.83 -7.83
C ASP A 158 -28.07 0.94 -6.83
N TYR A 159 -28.34 1.39 -5.59
CA TYR A 159 -28.97 0.61 -4.51
C TYR A 159 -28.26 -0.73 -4.19
N ARG A 160 -26.96 -0.82 -4.48
CA ARG A 160 -26.16 -2.04 -4.27
C ARG A 160 -25.57 -2.12 -2.87
N HIS A 161 -25.41 -0.97 -2.22
CA HIS A 161 -24.73 -0.82 -0.93
C HIS A 161 -25.36 0.31 -0.12
N HIS A 162 -25.39 0.14 1.20
CA HIS A 162 -25.70 1.25 2.09
C HIS A 162 -24.47 2.16 2.20
N TRP A 163 -24.68 3.44 2.56
CA TRP A 163 -23.56 4.38 2.72
C TRP A 163 -22.54 3.90 3.77
N GLN A 164 -22.94 3.15 4.80
CA GLN A 164 -22.00 2.61 5.79
C GLN A 164 -21.08 1.54 5.16
N ASP A 165 -21.60 0.74 4.22
CA ASP A 165 -20.81 -0.28 3.53
C ASP A 165 -19.74 0.38 2.67
N VAL A 166 -20.06 1.54 2.07
CA VAL A 166 -19.14 2.36 1.27
C VAL A 166 -18.09 3.00 2.16
N PHE A 167 -18.48 3.63 3.27
CA PHE A 167 -17.55 4.23 4.23
C PHE A 167 -16.56 3.21 4.81
N ALA A 168 -17.06 2.06 5.28
CA ALA A 168 -16.22 0.99 5.80
C ALA A 168 -15.30 0.41 4.72
N GLY A 169 -15.79 0.27 3.48
CA GLY A 169 -14.98 -0.15 2.35
C GLY A 169 -13.84 0.83 2.05
N GLY A 170 -14.14 2.13 2.03
CA GLY A 170 -13.13 3.17 1.82
C GLY A 170 -12.06 3.19 2.92
N LEU A 171 -12.48 3.09 4.19
CA LEU A 171 -11.57 3.01 5.32
C LEU A 171 -10.66 1.78 5.23
N LEU A 172 -11.21 0.60 4.95
CA LEU A 172 -10.45 -0.62 4.75
C LEU A 172 -9.40 -0.44 3.63
N GLY A 173 -9.81 0.10 2.48
CA GLY A 173 -8.92 0.34 1.34
C GLY A 173 -7.78 1.30 1.68
N ILE A 174 -8.05 2.41 2.36
CA ILE A 174 -7.02 3.38 2.77
C ILE A 174 -6.03 2.77 3.77
N ILE A 175 -6.51 1.99 4.74
CA ILE A 175 -5.64 1.34 5.73
C ILE A 175 -4.69 0.38 5.01
N MET A 176 -5.20 -0.46 4.11
CA MET A 176 -4.38 -1.40 3.34
C MET A 176 -3.42 -0.68 2.38
N ALA A 177 -3.87 0.37 1.69
CA ALA A 177 -2.99 1.21 0.87
C ALA A 177 -1.83 1.79 1.67
N THR A 178 -2.12 2.33 2.85
CA THR A 178 -1.12 2.93 3.74
C THR A 178 -0.13 1.88 4.24
N PHE A 179 -0.61 0.74 4.73
CA PHE A 179 0.22 -0.35 5.20
C PHE A 179 1.17 -0.85 4.09
N CYS A 180 0.63 -1.15 2.90
CA CYS A 180 1.43 -1.62 1.78
C CYS A 180 2.39 -0.55 1.24
N TYR A 181 2.00 0.73 1.23
CA TYR A 181 2.89 1.82 0.83
C TYR A 181 4.09 1.94 1.77
N LEU A 182 3.85 1.96 3.09
CA LEU A 182 4.90 2.10 4.10
C LEU A 182 5.87 0.93 4.15
N GLN A 183 5.49 -0.24 3.61
CA GLN A 183 6.39 -1.38 3.45
C GLN A 183 7.50 -1.12 2.43
N PHE A 184 7.24 -0.30 1.40
CA PHE A 184 8.18 -0.07 0.29
C PHE A 184 8.76 1.35 0.26
N TYR A 185 8.05 2.32 0.84
CA TYR A 185 8.38 3.74 0.80
C TYR A 185 8.42 4.35 2.22
N PRO A 186 9.29 5.35 2.45
CA PRO A 186 9.21 6.20 3.64
C PRO A 186 7.89 6.96 3.68
N ALA A 187 7.49 7.40 4.88
CA ALA A 187 6.31 8.23 5.02
C ALA A 187 6.41 9.51 4.14
N PRO A 188 5.30 10.00 3.53
CA PRO A 188 5.38 11.07 2.53
C PRO A 188 5.92 12.42 3.04
N TYR A 189 5.91 12.64 4.35
CA TYR A 189 6.47 13.83 5.00
C TYR A 189 7.98 13.70 5.30
N HIS A 190 8.57 12.52 5.14
CA HIS A 190 9.99 12.30 5.34
C HIS A 190 10.79 12.95 4.20
N THR A 191 12.02 13.41 4.50
CA THR A 191 12.92 14.05 3.53
C THR A 191 13.16 13.17 2.29
N ASP A 192 13.22 11.87 2.54
CA ASP A 192 13.48 10.79 1.58
C ASP A 192 12.22 10.11 1.04
N GLY A 193 11.01 10.63 1.32
CA GLY A 193 9.74 10.07 0.83
C GLY A 193 9.56 10.11 -0.70
N TRP A 194 10.54 10.63 -1.44
CA TRP A 194 10.51 10.71 -2.90
C TRP A 194 10.98 9.42 -3.59
N GLY A 195 11.62 8.49 -2.88
CA GLY A 195 12.17 7.23 -3.41
C GLY A 195 11.85 6.02 -2.53
N PRO A 196 11.94 4.79 -3.06
CA PRO A 196 11.77 3.57 -2.26
C PRO A 196 12.99 3.30 -1.36
N TYR A 197 12.83 2.51 -0.29
CA TYR A 197 13.94 2.16 0.61
C TYR A 197 15.12 1.50 -0.13
N ALA A 198 14.84 0.61 -1.09
CA ALA A 198 15.86 -0.08 -1.87
C ALA A 198 16.78 0.88 -2.65
N TYR A 199 16.25 2.02 -3.11
CA TYR A 199 17.05 3.03 -3.81
C TYR A 199 18.12 3.63 -2.88
N PHE A 200 17.74 3.97 -1.64
CA PHE A 200 18.66 4.55 -0.66
C PHE A 200 19.69 3.54 -0.14
N GLN A 201 19.30 2.27 0.01
CA GLN A 201 20.23 1.20 0.38
C GLN A 201 21.31 1.02 -0.69
N MET A 202 20.92 0.91 -1.97
CA MET A 202 21.86 0.80 -3.09
C MET A 202 22.82 2.00 -3.17
N LEU A 203 22.33 3.21 -2.91
CA LEU A 203 23.16 4.43 -2.88
C LEU A 203 24.18 4.38 -1.74
N ALA A 204 23.79 3.90 -0.55
CA ALA A 204 24.68 3.76 0.59
C ALA A 204 25.76 2.70 0.34
N GLU A 205 25.38 1.55 -0.21
CA GLU A 205 26.30 0.47 -0.59
C GLU A 205 27.30 0.93 -1.65
N SER A 206 26.82 1.63 -2.70
CA SER A 206 27.69 2.17 -3.76
C SER A 206 28.72 3.17 -3.22
N ARG A 207 28.33 4.01 -2.26
CA ARG A 207 29.24 4.94 -1.58
C ARG A 207 30.27 4.21 -0.74
N ALA A 208 29.85 3.20 0.03
CA ALA A 208 30.74 2.39 0.86
C ALA A 208 31.78 1.63 0.03
N SER A 209 31.35 1.01 -1.08
CA SER A 209 32.25 0.32 -2.01
C SER A 209 33.24 1.29 -2.66
N GLY A 210 32.80 2.48 -3.10
CA GLY A 210 33.70 3.50 -3.65
C GLY A 210 34.77 3.98 -2.66
N SER A 211 34.40 4.14 -1.38
CA SER A 211 35.36 4.48 -0.31
C SER A 211 36.35 3.35 -0.03
N ALA A 212 35.91 2.09 -0.05
CA ALA A 212 36.79 0.93 0.16
C ALA A 212 37.83 0.77 -0.97
N THR A 213 37.43 0.97 -2.24
CA THR A 213 38.36 0.92 -3.38
C THR A 213 39.40 2.03 -3.30
N ASN A 214 39.01 3.24 -2.91
CA ASN A 214 39.94 4.36 -2.75
C ASN A 214 40.92 4.15 -1.60
N ALA A 215 40.50 3.51 -0.50
CA ALA A 215 41.38 3.16 0.61
C ALA A 215 42.37 2.04 0.26
N ALA A 216 41.94 1.03 -0.51
CA ALA A 216 42.81 -0.04 -0.98
C ALA A 216 43.90 0.45 -1.95
N ASN A 217 43.58 1.42 -2.81
CA ASN A 217 44.55 2.03 -3.73
C ASN A 217 45.55 3.00 -3.03
N GLN A 218 45.39 3.28 -1.74
CA GLN A 218 46.33 4.10 -0.96
C GLN A 218 47.30 3.27 -0.10
N GLN A 219 47.28 1.93 -0.16
CA GLN A 219 48.35 1.12 0.44
C GLN A 219 49.59 1.16 -0.47
N PRO A 220 50.74 1.71 -0.01
CA PRO A 220 51.93 1.78 -0.83
C PRO A 220 52.54 0.38 -1.01
N GLU A 221 52.71 -0.03 -2.26
CA GLU A 221 53.64 -1.10 -2.61
C GLU A 221 55.07 -0.67 -2.26
N GLY A 222 55.75 -1.43 -1.41
CA GLY A 222 57.20 -1.45 -1.33
C GLY A 222 57.80 -1.42 0.08
N SER A 223 58.26 -2.57 0.56
CA SER A 223 59.71 -2.81 0.71
C SER A 223 60.00 -4.23 1.24
N ASN A 224 60.52 -5.07 0.35
CA ASN A 224 61.28 -6.28 0.66
C ASN A 224 62.67 -5.88 1.22
N ASN A 225 63.13 -6.45 2.34
CA ASN A 225 64.46 -7.10 2.49
C ASN A 225 64.89 -7.33 3.96
N ASN A 226 65.22 -8.60 4.23
CA ASN A 226 66.40 -9.15 4.92
C ASN A 226 66.80 -8.79 6.38
N ARG A 227 66.70 -9.84 7.21
CA ARG A 227 67.74 -10.47 8.09
C ARG A 227 68.41 -9.71 9.27
N LEU A 228 68.23 -10.38 10.43
CA LEU A 228 69.09 -10.64 11.61
C LEU A 228 68.91 -9.81 12.90
N PRO A 229 69.06 -10.45 14.10
CA PRO A 229 68.54 -9.98 15.37
C PRO A 229 69.61 -9.24 16.21
N GLY A 230 69.19 -8.20 16.92
CA GLY A 230 69.99 -7.51 17.92
C GLY A 230 69.24 -7.48 19.24
N ALA A 231 69.65 -8.33 20.17
CA ALA A 231 69.24 -8.30 21.55
C ALA A 231 69.70 -6.99 22.22
N TYR A 232 68.81 -6.33 22.95
CA TYR A 232 69.22 -5.50 24.09
C TYR A 232 68.23 -5.66 25.24
N HIS A 233 68.73 -6.34 26.26
CA HIS A 233 68.16 -6.47 27.58
C HIS A 233 68.30 -5.11 28.29
N ASN A 234 67.23 -4.59 28.90
CA ASN A 234 67.40 -4.01 30.23
C ASN A 234 66.09 -4.04 31.03
N ASN A 235 66.22 -4.61 32.20
CA ASN A 235 65.19 -4.90 33.18
C ASN A 235 65.39 -3.90 34.33
N ARG A 236 64.36 -3.14 34.74
CA ARG A 236 64.29 -2.57 36.10
C ARG A 236 62.89 -2.06 36.45
N THR A 237 62.18 -2.94 37.17
CA THR A 237 61.48 -2.71 38.45
C THR A 237 60.69 -1.42 38.69
N GLY A 238 59.43 -1.58 39.11
CA GLY A 238 58.71 -0.61 39.92
C GLY A 238 57.21 -0.86 39.98
N ALA A 239 56.77 -1.67 40.94
CA ALA A 239 55.37 -1.90 41.27
C ALA A 239 54.70 -0.62 41.82
N ASN A 240 53.40 -0.42 41.55
CA ASN A 240 52.33 -0.36 42.57
C ASN A 240 51.00 0.16 41.99
N ASP A 241 49.94 -0.32 42.63
CA ASP A 241 48.52 -0.32 42.29
C ASP A 241 47.78 1.04 42.45
N LEU A 242 46.49 1.01 42.04
CA LEU A 242 45.36 1.91 42.37
C LEU A 242 45.38 3.29 41.67
N GLU A 243 44.29 3.84 41.10
CA GLU A 243 42.92 3.91 41.63
C GLU A 243 41.90 4.34 40.55
N SER A 244 40.70 3.76 40.63
CA SER A 244 39.33 4.32 40.46
C SER A 244 39.07 5.59 39.62
N GLY A 245 38.19 5.45 38.62
CA GLY A 245 36.85 6.06 38.66
C GLY A 245 36.60 7.46 38.05
N ARG A 246 35.40 7.57 37.44
CA ARG A 246 34.64 8.77 37.01
C ARG A 246 35.09 9.42 35.69
N LEU A 247 34.21 9.79 34.76
CA LEU A 247 32.75 9.92 34.68
C LEU A 247 32.32 9.68 33.23
#